data_AF-A0A3N4LWW6-F1
#
_entry.id   AF-A0A3N4LWW6-F1
#
_cell.length_a   1.000
_cell.length_b   1.000
_cell.length_c   1.000
_cell.angle_alpha   90.00
_cell.angle_beta   90.00
_cell.angle_gamma   90.00
#
_symmetry.space_group_name_H-M   'P 1'
#
loop_
_entity.id
_entity.type
_entity.pdbx_description
1 polymer ?
#
loop_
_entity_poly.entity_id
_entity_poly.type
_entity_poly.pdbx_seq_one_letter_code
_entity_poly.pdbx_strand_id
1 'polypeptide(L)'
;MVNESYYLSQEDGTEVQRDEQALTRGNYYVVTNGSITVNDEPWVAEFREAVRQKNRRCVITGEVAEAEYGIWRGFEAAHIFPLAYESNWIQGNYECWITHHPNTRGSINSVQNGLLLRSDVHDLFDGYDVSINPDNDYKVVCFRRDRKGIAGTRIEFGDDERRPVDQQAVLANMRGAGEPVFECDFPPGSDMMG
;
A
#
# COMPACT_ATOMS: atom_id res chain seq x y z
N MET A 1 2.53 34.11 -7.32
CA MET A 1 2.17 32.93 -6.50
C MET A 1 0.78 33.19 -5.96
N VAL A 2 -0.26 32.58 -6.53
CA VAL A 2 -1.62 32.71 -6.02
C VAL A 2 -1.83 31.54 -5.07
N ASN A 3 -1.91 31.84 -3.78
CA ASN A 3 -2.17 30.86 -2.75
C ASN A 3 -3.68 30.62 -2.76
N GLU A 4 -4.15 29.58 -3.47
CA GLU A 4 -5.57 29.23 -3.48
C GLU A 4 -5.91 28.61 -2.12
N SER A 5 -6.39 29.45 -1.21
CA SER A 5 -6.79 29.05 0.14
C SER A 5 -8.11 28.29 0.09
N TYR A 6 -8.09 27.01 0.46
CA TYR A 6 -9.28 26.24 0.76
C TYR A 6 -9.54 26.20 2.26
N TYR A 7 -10.80 26.04 2.67
CA TYR A 7 -11.22 25.79 4.05
C TYR A 7 -12.26 24.67 4.09
N LEU A 8 -12.43 24.07 5.26
CA LEU A 8 -13.46 23.07 5.50
C LEU A 8 -14.68 23.77 6.10
N SER A 9 -15.87 23.40 5.64
CA SER A 9 -17.14 23.91 6.15
C SER A 9 -18.07 22.76 6.50
N GLN A 10 -18.83 22.91 7.57
CA GLN A 10 -19.89 21.97 7.95
C GLN A 10 -21.16 22.21 7.11
N GLU A 11 -22.12 21.30 7.21
CA GLU A 11 -23.41 21.41 6.51
C GLU A 11 -24.22 22.66 6.88
N ASP A 12 -24.02 23.20 8.09
CA ASP A 12 -24.62 24.45 8.54
C ASP A 12 -23.88 25.72 8.04
N GLY A 13 -22.80 25.55 7.26
CA GLY A 13 -21.97 26.63 6.75
C GLY A 13 -20.88 27.12 7.71
N THR A 14 -20.73 26.49 8.88
CA THR A 14 -19.69 26.85 9.85
C THR A 14 -18.31 26.41 9.36
N GLU A 15 -17.39 27.37 9.25
CA GLU A 15 -15.99 27.08 8.95
C GLU A 15 -15.34 26.27 10.08
N VAL A 16 -14.74 25.16 9.71
CA VAL A 16 -13.99 24.29 10.60
C VAL A 16 -12.60 24.87 10.78
N GLN A 17 -12.23 25.15 12.03
CA GLN A 17 -10.90 25.62 12.37
C GLN A 17 -9.85 24.55 12.03
N ARG A 18 -8.71 25.00 11.49
CA ARG A 18 -7.55 24.14 11.28
C ARG A 18 -6.78 24.03 12.60
N ASP A 19 -7.19 23.12 13.45
CA ASP A 19 -6.51 22.79 14.70
C ASP A 19 -6.20 21.28 14.78
N GLU A 20 -5.60 20.85 15.88
CA GLU A 20 -5.27 19.44 16.14
C GLU A 20 -6.46 18.64 16.72
N GLN A 21 -7.65 19.23 16.78
CA GLN A 21 -8.82 18.53 17.32
C GLN A 21 -9.40 17.58 16.28
N ALA A 22 -9.87 16.43 16.75
CA ALA A 22 -10.54 15.47 15.89
C ALA A 22 -11.85 16.08 15.34
N LEU A 23 -12.10 15.87 14.05
CA LEU A 23 -13.36 16.24 13.43
C LEU A 23 -14.51 15.45 14.06
N THR A 24 -15.64 16.12 14.25
CA THR A 24 -16.87 15.47 14.68
C THR A 24 -17.45 14.62 13.55
N ARG A 25 -18.29 13.64 13.87
CA ARG A 25 -18.96 12.84 12.83
C ARG A 25 -19.98 13.72 12.11
N GLY A 26 -19.84 13.89 10.79
CA GLY A 26 -20.73 14.72 9.99
C GLY A 26 -20.30 14.87 8.53
N ASN A 27 -21.05 15.67 7.78
CA ASN A 27 -20.73 16.02 6.40
C ASN A 27 -19.87 17.30 6.38
N TYR A 28 -18.79 17.26 5.62
CA TYR A 28 -17.88 18.38 5.44
C TYR A 28 -17.71 18.72 3.97
N TYR A 29 -17.60 20.00 3.68
CA TYR A 29 -17.39 20.56 2.36
C TYR A 29 -16.03 21.24 2.30
N VAL A 30 -15.25 20.94 1.25
CA VAL A 30 -14.05 21.69 0.92
C VAL A 30 -14.49 22.91 0.11
N VAL A 31 -14.36 24.10 0.69
CA VAL A 31 -14.70 25.36 0.04
C VAL A 31 -13.41 26.04 -0.39
N THR A 32 -13.34 26.44 -1.65
CA THR A 32 -12.20 27.18 -2.20
C THR A 32 -12.69 28.17 -3.24
N ASN A 33 -11.93 29.26 -3.40
CA ASN A 33 -12.15 30.23 -4.47
C ASN A 33 -11.35 29.89 -5.74
N GLY A 34 -10.53 28.84 -5.68
CA GLY A 34 -9.74 28.30 -6.79
C GLY A 34 -10.48 27.21 -7.57
N SER A 35 -9.91 26.78 -8.70
CA SER A 35 -10.44 25.64 -9.43
C SER A 35 -9.91 24.33 -8.83
N ILE A 36 -10.79 23.49 -8.28
CA ILE A 36 -10.43 22.12 -7.92
C ILE A 36 -10.56 21.23 -9.15
N THR A 37 -9.49 20.57 -9.54
CA THR A 37 -9.57 19.41 -10.42
C THR A 37 -9.81 18.18 -9.55
N VAL A 38 -11.07 17.74 -9.44
CA VAL A 38 -11.38 16.43 -8.87
C VAL A 38 -10.98 15.40 -9.92
N ASN A 39 -10.07 14.51 -9.55
CA ASN A 39 -9.46 13.57 -10.47
C ASN A 39 -10.23 12.23 -10.39
N ASP A 40 -11.19 12.02 -11.29
CA ASP A 40 -12.11 10.86 -11.35
C ASP A 40 -11.48 9.52 -11.79
N GLU A 41 -10.16 9.33 -11.63
CA GLU A 41 -9.42 8.47 -12.55
C GLU A 41 -8.90 7.12 -11.96
N PRO A 42 -8.49 6.17 -12.81
CA PRO A 42 -8.31 4.74 -12.57
C PRO A 42 -6.88 4.36 -12.09
N TRP A 43 -6.23 5.19 -11.29
CA TRP A 43 -4.78 5.10 -10.99
C TRP A 43 -4.38 3.91 -10.12
N VAL A 44 -5.22 3.59 -9.12
CA VAL A 44 -5.09 2.32 -8.37
C VAL A 44 -5.15 1.15 -9.35
N ALA A 45 -5.86 1.29 -10.48
CA ALA A 45 -5.89 0.28 -11.52
C ALA A 45 -4.57 0.20 -12.31
N GLU A 46 -3.80 1.27 -12.55
CA GLU A 46 -2.50 1.18 -13.27
C GLU A 46 -1.48 0.37 -12.47
N PHE A 47 -1.23 0.74 -11.20
CA PHE A 47 -0.33 -0.01 -10.31
C PHE A 47 -0.80 -1.46 -10.15
N ARG A 48 -2.09 -1.63 -9.82
CA ARG A 48 -2.67 -2.96 -9.60
C ARG A 48 -2.58 -3.84 -10.84
N GLU A 49 -2.86 -3.29 -12.02
CA GLU A 49 -2.78 -4.03 -13.27
C GLU A 49 -1.34 -4.37 -13.62
N ALA A 50 -0.40 -3.43 -13.46
CA ALA A 50 1.01 -3.69 -13.69
C ALA A 50 1.54 -4.81 -12.78
N VAL A 51 1.19 -4.79 -11.49
CA VAL A 51 1.57 -5.84 -10.52
C VAL A 51 0.92 -7.18 -10.87
N ARG A 52 -0.37 -7.18 -11.22
CA ARG A 52 -1.10 -8.38 -11.67
C ARG A 52 -0.44 -9.03 -12.87
N GLN A 53 -0.17 -8.25 -13.91
CA GLN A 53 0.44 -8.73 -15.15
C GLN A 53 1.89 -9.18 -14.93
N LYS A 54 2.63 -8.53 -14.04
CA LYS A 54 3.98 -8.94 -13.65
C LYS A 54 3.99 -10.29 -12.96
N ASN A 55 3.22 -10.44 -11.87
CA ASN A 55 3.35 -11.60 -11.00
C ASN A 55 2.48 -12.79 -11.44
N ARG A 56 1.21 -12.56 -11.79
CA ARG A 56 0.23 -13.60 -12.19
C ARG A 56 0.04 -14.75 -11.19
N ARG A 57 0.62 -14.66 -10.00
CA ARG A 57 0.53 -15.59 -8.88
C ARG A 57 0.75 -14.84 -7.58
N CYS A 58 0.27 -15.40 -6.48
CA CYS A 58 0.63 -14.92 -5.16
C CYS A 58 2.13 -15.17 -4.95
N VAL A 59 2.87 -14.09 -4.72
CA VAL A 59 4.34 -14.15 -4.60
C VAL A 59 4.76 -15.05 -3.43
N ILE A 60 4.03 -15.03 -2.33
CA ILE A 60 4.39 -15.76 -1.10
C ILE A 60 4.00 -17.24 -1.16
N THR A 61 2.81 -17.55 -1.68
CA THR A 61 2.29 -18.93 -1.69
C THR A 61 2.59 -19.69 -2.98
N GLY A 62 2.94 -18.97 -4.05
CA GLY A 62 3.08 -19.53 -5.39
C GLY A 62 1.75 -19.81 -6.11
N GLU A 63 0.59 -19.60 -5.46
CA GLU A 63 -0.71 -19.89 -6.06
C GLU A 63 -0.96 -19.03 -7.31
N VAL A 64 -1.19 -19.70 -8.44
CA VAL A 64 -1.37 -19.06 -9.74
C VAL A 64 -2.76 -18.46 -9.85
N ALA A 65 -2.85 -17.22 -10.33
CA ALA A 65 -4.12 -16.59 -10.64
C ALA A 65 -4.66 -17.05 -12.00
N GLU A 66 -5.97 -17.00 -12.18
CA GLU A 66 -6.67 -17.26 -13.46
C GLU A 66 -6.50 -16.09 -14.45
N ALA A 67 -5.27 -15.60 -14.58
CA ALA A 67 -4.90 -14.40 -15.34
C ALA A 67 -5.20 -14.52 -16.84
N GLU A 68 -5.22 -15.74 -17.39
CA GLU A 68 -5.59 -16.01 -18.79
C GLU A 68 -7.05 -15.67 -19.10
N TYR A 69 -7.93 -15.71 -18.09
CA TYR A 69 -9.33 -15.29 -18.19
C TYR A 69 -9.56 -13.88 -17.66
N GLY A 70 -8.49 -13.17 -17.27
CA GLY A 70 -8.59 -11.86 -16.60
C GLY A 70 -9.20 -11.93 -15.21
N ILE A 71 -9.23 -13.12 -14.59
CA ILE A 71 -9.84 -13.35 -13.27
C ILE A 71 -8.76 -13.20 -12.20
N TRP A 72 -8.95 -12.18 -11.36
CA TRP A 72 -8.04 -11.83 -10.25
C TRP A 72 -8.71 -12.02 -8.88
N ARG A 73 -9.81 -12.76 -8.82
CA ARG A 73 -10.60 -12.93 -7.60
C ARG A 73 -9.74 -13.57 -6.51
N GLY A 74 -9.71 -12.96 -5.33
CA GLY A 74 -8.88 -13.41 -4.21
C GLY A 74 -7.41 -13.00 -4.29
N PHE A 75 -7.04 -12.14 -5.25
CA PHE A 75 -5.69 -11.58 -5.38
C PHE A 75 -5.69 -10.05 -5.34
N GLU A 76 -4.75 -9.50 -4.60
CA GLU A 76 -4.60 -8.07 -4.33
C GLU A 76 -3.15 -7.62 -4.57
N ALA A 77 -3.00 -6.40 -5.07
CA ALA A 77 -1.69 -5.78 -5.26
C ALA A 77 -1.34 -5.02 -3.98
N ALA A 78 -0.25 -5.43 -3.36
CA ALA A 78 0.29 -4.86 -2.13
C ALA A 78 1.50 -3.98 -2.46
N HIS A 79 1.60 -2.82 -1.84
CA HIS A 79 2.84 -2.03 -1.86
C HIS A 79 3.84 -2.61 -0.84
N ILE A 80 5.10 -2.76 -1.23
CA ILE A 80 6.16 -3.24 -0.33
C ILE A 80 6.52 -2.15 0.68
N PHE A 81 6.74 -0.94 0.18
CA PHE A 81 6.81 0.28 0.98
C PHE A 81 5.41 0.91 1.01
N PRO A 82 4.75 0.99 2.18
CA PRO A 82 3.35 1.40 2.25
C PRO A 82 3.15 2.86 1.82
N LEU A 83 2.08 3.13 1.07
CA LEU A 83 1.72 4.48 0.63
C LEU A 83 1.52 5.46 1.79
N ALA A 84 1.06 4.98 2.96
CA ALA A 84 0.89 5.78 4.16
C ALA A 84 2.19 6.46 4.64
N TYR A 85 3.35 5.95 4.22
CA TYR A 85 4.67 6.46 4.60
C TYR A 85 5.41 7.14 3.43
N GLU A 86 4.70 7.66 2.41
CA GLU A 86 5.31 8.33 1.24
C GLU A 86 6.29 9.47 1.63
N SER A 87 6.04 10.17 2.75
CA SER A 87 7.00 11.15 3.26
C SER A 87 8.35 10.54 3.62
N ASN A 88 8.37 9.36 4.25
CA ASN A 88 9.59 8.61 4.55
C ASN A 88 10.25 8.08 3.27
N TRP A 89 9.44 7.67 2.28
CA TRP A 89 9.93 7.28 0.96
C TRP A 89 10.77 8.39 0.31
N ILE A 90 10.25 9.62 0.33
CA ILE A 90 10.91 10.80 -0.24
C ILE A 90 12.13 11.19 0.59
N GLN A 91 12.00 11.28 1.92
CA GLN A 91 13.10 11.68 2.81
C GLN A 91 14.28 10.71 2.76
N GLY A 92 14.02 9.42 2.63
CA GLY A 92 15.04 8.39 2.48
C GLY A 92 15.59 8.26 1.06
N ASN A 93 15.10 9.07 0.11
CA ASN A 93 15.47 9.01 -1.31
C ASN A 93 15.36 7.59 -1.88
N TYR A 94 14.34 6.84 -1.47
CA TYR A 94 14.18 5.43 -1.89
C TYR A 94 13.81 5.30 -3.38
N GLU A 95 13.39 6.40 -4.00
CA GLU A 95 13.18 6.53 -5.43
C GLU A 95 14.42 6.27 -6.28
N CYS A 96 15.62 6.46 -5.72
CA CYS A 96 16.88 6.22 -6.44
C CYS A 96 17.09 4.75 -6.84
N TRP A 97 16.34 3.84 -6.20
CA TRP A 97 16.39 2.41 -6.46
C TRP A 97 15.38 1.93 -7.50
N ILE A 98 14.42 2.79 -7.89
CA ILE A 98 13.45 2.47 -8.91
C ILE A 98 14.08 2.66 -10.29
N THR A 99 13.98 1.64 -11.13
CA THR A 99 14.41 1.67 -12.55
C THR A 99 13.22 1.75 -13.51
N HIS A 100 12.05 1.26 -13.09
CA HIS A 100 10.80 1.33 -13.82
C HIS A 100 9.90 2.38 -13.20
N HIS A 101 10.07 3.63 -13.62
CA HIS A 101 9.23 4.72 -13.17
C HIS A 101 7.80 4.58 -13.73
N PRO A 102 6.78 4.77 -12.90
CA PRO A 102 5.40 4.82 -13.39
C PRO A 102 5.21 6.06 -14.27
N ASN A 103 4.26 5.99 -15.20
CA ASN A 103 3.93 7.13 -16.07
C ASN A 103 3.24 8.25 -15.28
N THR A 104 2.61 7.91 -14.15
CA THR A 104 1.79 8.80 -13.34
C THR A 104 2.10 8.65 -11.85
N ARG A 105 2.15 9.80 -11.15
CA ARG A 105 2.53 9.97 -9.72
C ARG A 105 3.88 9.34 -9.33
N GLY A 106 4.36 9.68 -8.14
CA GLY A 106 5.73 9.42 -7.70
C GLY A 106 6.18 7.96 -7.79
N SER A 107 7.50 7.78 -7.76
CA SER A 107 8.21 6.49 -7.85
C SER A 107 7.72 5.41 -6.88
N ILE A 108 7.05 5.77 -5.78
CA ILE A 108 6.43 4.83 -4.84
C ILE A 108 5.34 3.95 -5.48
N ASN A 109 4.71 4.41 -6.57
CA ASN A 109 3.74 3.63 -7.36
C ASN A 109 4.41 2.81 -8.47
N SER A 110 5.74 2.67 -8.46
CA SER A 110 6.42 1.75 -9.36
C SER A 110 5.92 0.33 -9.16
N VAL A 111 5.77 -0.42 -10.25
CA VAL A 111 5.52 -1.85 -10.21
C VAL A 111 6.59 -2.61 -9.41
N GLN A 112 7.81 -2.07 -9.29
CA GLN A 112 8.89 -2.66 -8.48
C GLN A 112 8.58 -2.57 -6.98
N ASN A 113 7.79 -1.59 -6.55
CA ASN A 113 7.30 -1.49 -5.17
C ASN A 113 6.04 -2.34 -4.94
N GLY A 114 5.71 -3.29 -5.83
CA GLY A 114 4.45 -4.03 -5.79
C GLY A 114 4.61 -5.55 -5.80
N LEU A 115 3.76 -6.21 -5.00
CA LEU A 115 3.59 -7.66 -4.94
C LEU A 115 2.13 -8.04 -5.20
N LEU A 116 1.90 -9.09 -5.98
CA LEU A 116 0.59 -9.73 -6.02
C LEU A 116 0.50 -10.78 -4.92
N LEU A 117 -0.49 -10.65 -4.04
CA LEU A 117 -0.72 -11.56 -2.91
C LEU A 117 -2.14 -12.10 -2.96
N ARG A 118 -2.37 -13.27 -2.38
CA ARG A 118 -3.74 -13.68 -2.04
C ARG A 118 -4.27 -12.73 -0.97
N SER A 119 -5.56 -12.39 -1.00
CA SER A 119 -6.17 -11.47 -0.02
C SER A 119 -5.85 -11.87 1.42
N ASP A 120 -5.98 -13.16 1.75
CA ASP A 120 -5.71 -13.67 3.12
C ASP A 120 -4.22 -13.67 3.51
N VAL A 121 -3.31 -13.50 2.57
CA VAL A 121 -1.88 -13.34 2.81
C VAL A 121 -1.50 -11.86 2.79
N HIS A 122 -2.21 -11.05 2.00
CA HIS A 122 -2.10 -9.60 2.01
C HIS A 122 -2.46 -9.04 3.39
N ASP A 123 -3.55 -9.53 4.01
CA ASP A 123 -3.92 -9.17 5.39
C ASP A 123 -2.79 -9.44 6.38
N LEU A 124 -2.10 -10.58 6.25
CA LEU A 124 -0.95 -10.92 7.10
C LEU A 124 0.26 -10.03 6.82
N PHE A 125 0.43 -9.61 5.56
CA PHE A 125 1.56 -8.78 5.13
C PHE A 125 1.39 -7.35 5.65
N ASP A 126 0.21 -6.76 5.48
CA ASP A 126 -0.13 -5.42 5.98
C ASP A 126 -0.14 -5.39 7.52
N GLY A 127 -0.57 -6.49 8.15
CA GLY A 127 -0.50 -6.68 9.60
C GLY A 127 0.91 -6.93 10.15
N TYR A 128 1.94 -7.00 9.29
CA TYR A 128 3.32 -7.33 9.66
C TYR A 128 3.47 -8.71 10.34
N ASP A 129 2.54 -9.63 10.10
CA ASP A 129 2.60 -11.01 10.58
C ASP A 129 3.51 -11.87 9.68
N VAL A 130 3.71 -11.46 8.42
CA VAL A 130 4.60 -12.10 7.44
C VAL A 130 5.43 -11.06 6.68
N SER A 131 6.66 -11.42 6.34
CA SER A 131 7.60 -10.60 5.55
C SER A 131 8.42 -11.49 4.62
N ILE A 132 9.07 -10.88 3.64
CA ILE A 132 10.11 -11.50 2.80
C ILE A 132 11.47 -10.91 3.22
N ASN A 133 12.45 -11.76 3.53
CA ASN A 133 13.79 -11.32 3.92
C ASN A 133 14.75 -11.38 2.71
N PRO A 134 15.14 -10.24 2.12
CA PRO A 134 16.03 -10.22 0.95
C PRO A 134 17.44 -10.72 1.30
N ASP A 135 17.93 -10.45 2.51
CA ASP A 135 19.28 -10.81 2.97
C ASP A 135 19.42 -12.31 3.26
N ASN A 136 18.30 -13.03 3.32
CA ASN A 136 18.25 -14.46 3.53
C ASN A 136 17.60 -15.16 2.35
N ASP A 137 18.07 -14.87 1.13
CA ASP A 137 17.65 -15.55 -0.10
C ASP A 137 16.13 -15.47 -0.32
N TYR A 138 15.56 -14.28 -0.08
CA TYR A 138 14.12 -14.00 -0.17
C TYR A 138 13.24 -14.98 0.62
N LYS A 139 13.74 -15.42 1.78
CA LYS A 139 13.01 -16.32 2.66
C LYS A 139 11.80 -15.62 3.28
N VAL A 140 10.64 -16.27 3.22
CA VAL A 140 9.44 -15.86 3.93
C VAL A 140 9.63 -16.05 5.43
N VAL A 141 9.42 -14.99 6.19
CA VAL A 141 9.51 -14.95 7.65
C VAL A 141 8.12 -14.69 8.21
N CYS A 142 7.66 -15.55 9.12
CA CYS A 142 6.43 -15.33 9.88
C CYS A 142 6.81 -14.89 11.31
N PHE A 143 6.18 -13.82 11.80
CA PHE A 143 6.39 -13.29 13.16
C PHE A 143 5.35 -13.82 14.15
N ARG A 144 4.29 -14.45 13.64
CA ARG A 144 3.29 -15.20 14.40
C ARG A 144 3.32 -16.68 14.05
N ARG A 145 2.39 -17.42 14.63
CA ARG A 145 2.17 -18.84 14.30
C ARG A 145 1.87 -18.98 12.82
N ASP A 146 2.73 -19.72 12.12
CA ASP A 146 2.54 -20.02 10.70
C ASP A 146 1.35 -20.99 10.50
N ARG A 147 0.17 -20.42 10.28
CA ARG A 147 -1.06 -21.18 10.00
C ARG A 147 -1.17 -21.61 8.54
N LYS A 148 -0.38 -21.00 7.65
CA LYS A 148 -0.45 -21.21 6.20
C LYS A 148 0.62 -22.18 5.69
N GLY A 149 1.60 -22.52 6.52
CA GLY A 149 2.73 -23.38 6.15
C GLY A 149 3.71 -22.70 5.19
N ILE A 150 3.76 -21.36 5.22
CA ILE A 150 4.56 -20.55 4.29
C ILE A 150 5.93 -20.16 4.84
N ALA A 151 6.15 -20.33 6.16
CA ALA A 151 7.39 -19.93 6.79
C ALA A 151 8.58 -20.71 6.22
N GLY A 152 9.62 -20.00 5.84
CA GLY A 152 10.83 -20.58 5.27
C GLY A 152 10.79 -20.89 3.79
N THR A 153 9.66 -20.66 3.13
CA THR A 153 9.56 -20.68 1.66
C THR A 153 10.52 -19.65 1.07
N ARG A 154 11.22 -19.99 0.00
CA ARG A 154 12.10 -19.07 -0.72
C ARG A 154 11.37 -18.55 -1.95
N ILE A 155 11.41 -17.24 -2.16
CA ILE A 155 10.73 -16.60 -3.28
C ILE A 155 11.71 -16.40 -4.43
N GLU A 156 11.38 -16.96 -5.58
CA GLU A 156 12.14 -16.75 -6.82
C GLU A 156 11.40 -15.73 -7.69
N PHE A 157 11.98 -14.53 -7.82
CA PHE A 157 11.44 -13.48 -8.67
C PHE A 157 11.81 -13.65 -10.16
N GLY A 158 12.76 -14.53 -10.47
CA GLY A 158 13.30 -14.72 -11.82
C GLY A 158 14.04 -13.48 -12.34
N ASP A 159 14.48 -13.56 -13.60
CA ASP A 159 15.14 -12.46 -14.31
C ASP A 159 14.10 -11.47 -14.88
N ASP A 160 13.20 -10.95 -14.04
CA ASP A 160 12.30 -9.85 -14.39
C ASP A 160 12.90 -8.53 -13.89
N GLU A 161 13.19 -7.60 -14.80
CA GLU A 161 13.72 -6.26 -14.46
C GLU A 161 12.76 -5.47 -13.52
N ARG A 162 11.48 -5.84 -13.52
CA ARG A 162 10.42 -5.26 -12.67
C ARG A 162 10.30 -5.95 -11.30
N ARG A 163 11.23 -6.85 -10.96
CA ARG A 163 11.28 -7.49 -9.64
C ARG A 163 11.40 -6.45 -8.51
N PRO A 164 10.94 -6.78 -7.30
CA PRO A 164 11.18 -5.94 -6.14
C PRO A 164 12.64 -5.56 -5.97
N VAL A 165 12.88 -4.32 -5.57
CA VAL A 165 14.24 -3.86 -5.29
C VAL A 165 14.70 -4.43 -3.95
N ASP A 166 15.84 -5.11 -3.96
CA ASP A 166 16.41 -5.89 -2.84
C ASP A 166 16.48 -5.09 -1.52
N GLN A 167 16.75 -3.77 -1.59
CA GLN A 167 16.85 -2.90 -0.40
C GLN A 167 15.51 -2.36 0.14
N GLN A 168 14.40 -2.58 -0.56
CA GLN A 168 13.07 -2.14 -0.11
C GLN A 168 12.28 -3.23 0.61
N ALA A 169 12.82 -4.45 0.69
CA ALA A 169 12.06 -5.58 1.21
C ALA A 169 11.89 -5.52 2.74
N VAL A 170 10.71 -5.04 3.10
CA VAL A 170 9.83 -5.32 4.26
C VAL A 170 10.45 -5.29 5.65
N LEU A 171 11.52 -6.04 5.93
CA LEU A 171 12.20 -6.02 7.24
C LEU A 171 12.79 -4.64 7.58
N ALA A 172 13.24 -3.88 6.58
CA ALA A 172 13.72 -2.50 6.78
C ALA A 172 12.59 -1.51 7.12
N ASN A 173 11.35 -1.83 6.78
CA ASN A 173 10.16 -0.98 6.99
C ASN A 173 9.28 -1.47 8.14
N MET A 174 9.60 -2.62 8.74
CA MET A 174 8.91 -3.12 9.92
C MET A 174 9.29 -2.27 11.12
N ARG A 175 8.26 -1.73 11.77
CA ARG A 175 8.33 -0.88 12.98
C ARG A 175 9.32 -1.44 14.00
N GLY A 176 10.04 -0.53 14.65
CA GLY A 176 10.87 -0.84 15.81
C GLY A 176 10.09 -1.58 16.90
N ALA A 177 10.80 -2.32 17.75
CA ALA A 177 10.26 -3.20 18.76
C ALA A 177 9.16 -2.56 19.63
N GLY A 178 7.91 -2.99 19.46
CA GLY A 178 6.86 -2.82 20.48
C GLY A 178 5.61 -2.02 20.11
N GLU A 179 5.45 -1.54 18.87
CA GLU A 179 4.19 -0.90 18.46
C GLU A 179 3.08 -1.98 18.32
N PRO A 180 1.91 -1.79 18.94
CA PRO A 180 0.81 -2.74 18.84
C PRO A 180 0.34 -2.88 17.38
N VAL A 181 -0.07 -4.10 17.01
CA VAL A 181 -0.83 -4.37 15.78
C VAL A 181 -2.15 -3.61 15.94
N PHE A 182 -2.21 -2.37 15.45
CA PHE A 182 -3.48 -1.66 15.42
C PHE A 182 -4.42 -2.41 14.47
N GLU A 183 -5.62 -2.66 14.97
CA GLU A 183 -6.68 -3.45 14.35
C GLU A 183 -6.93 -2.99 12.91
N CYS A 184 -6.58 -3.83 11.93
CA CYS A 184 -7.00 -3.67 10.54
C CYS A 184 -8.44 -4.16 10.30
N ASP A 185 -9.24 -4.29 11.35
CA ASP A 185 -10.69 -4.43 11.21
C ASP A 185 -11.26 -3.03 11.34
N PHE A 186 -11.37 -2.26 10.24
CA PHE A 186 -12.56 -1.45 9.94
C PHE A 186 -12.42 -0.83 8.54
N PRO A 187 -13.30 -1.16 7.58
CA PRO A 187 -13.41 -0.36 6.37
C PRO A 187 -13.85 1.07 6.75
N PRO A 188 -13.51 2.09 5.93
CA PRO A 188 -13.90 3.48 6.20
C PRO A 188 -15.39 3.59 6.50
N GLY A 189 -15.74 4.02 7.73
CA GLY A 189 -17.12 4.21 8.17
C GLY A 189 -17.69 3.15 9.13
N SER A 190 -16.89 2.23 9.64
CA SER A 190 -17.36 1.26 10.64
C SER A 190 -17.16 1.79 12.07
N ASP A 191 -18.24 1.68 12.84
CA ASP A 191 -18.50 2.23 14.16
C ASP A 191 -17.63 1.57 15.24
N MET A 192 -16.89 2.34 16.05
CA MET A 192 -16.39 1.88 17.34
C MET A 192 -17.25 2.51 18.43
N MET A 193 -18.23 1.75 18.93
CA MET A 193 -18.89 2.08 20.19
C MET A 193 -17.93 1.88 21.36
N GLY A 194 -17.67 2.96 22.08
CA GLY A 194 -17.18 2.99 23.46
C GLY A 194 -17.92 4.07 24.21
#